data_AF-A0AAV5L6A2-F1
#
_entry.id   AF-A0AAV5L6A2-F1
#
_cell.length_a   1.000
_cell.length_b   1.000
_cell.length_c   1.000
_cell.angle_alpha   90.00
_cell.angle_beta   90.00
_cell.angle_gamma   90.00
#
_symmetry.space_group_name_H-M   'P 1'
#
loop_
_entity.id
_entity.type
_entity.pdbx_description
1 polymer ?
#
loop_
_entity_poly.entity_id
_entity_poly.type
_entity_poly.pdbx_seq_one_letter_code
_entity_poly.pdbx_strand_id
1 'polypeptide(L)'
;MESALAFSKGVGIPVVLVENSGRCNKNEGDEKILPNGVAWIPNLVSTITEVVLNGSKAIHVNKKMVEGPNPNEKGKILIPLIALLQYPFIVKLMVPAIKKDVKNESRLSLVEGF
;
A
#
# COMPACT_ATOMS: atom_id res chain seq x y z
N MET A 1 22.59 -16.21 28.84
CA MET A 1 21.22 -16.33 28.31
C MET A 1 21.02 -15.18 27.36
N GLU A 2 21.25 -15.45 26.07
CA GLU A 2 20.85 -14.58 24.96
C GLU A 2 19.33 -14.50 24.93
N SER A 3 18.78 -13.30 24.86
CA SER A 3 17.38 -13.07 24.51
C SER A 3 17.33 -12.21 23.25
N ALA A 4 17.50 -12.93 22.13
CA ALA A 4 16.88 -12.75 20.83
C ALA A 4 16.51 -11.32 20.39
N LEU A 5 17.41 -10.75 19.60
CA LEU A 5 17.11 -9.91 18.45
C LEU A 5 16.09 -10.63 17.54
N ALA A 6 14.89 -10.08 17.42
CA ALA A 6 14.05 -10.29 16.25
C ALA A 6 14.03 -9.00 15.41
N PHE A 7 15.22 -8.53 15.00
CA PHE A 7 15.32 -7.65 13.85
C PHE A 7 15.20 -8.57 12.63
N SER A 8 14.13 -8.41 11.84
CA SER A 8 13.95 -9.09 10.56
C SER A 8 15.29 -9.12 9.82
N LYS A 9 15.69 -10.29 9.31
CA LYS A 9 16.89 -10.49 8.50
C LYS A 9 16.70 -9.75 7.16
N GLY A 10 16.70 -8.43 7.22
CA GLY A 10 16.59 -7.53 6.08
C GLY A 10 17.88 -7.59 5.28
N VAL A 11 17.77 -7.35 3.98
CA VAL A 11 18.91 -7.05 3.10
C VAL A 11 19.86 -6.12 3.86
N GLY A 12 21.12 -6.53 4.04
CA GLY A 12 22.08 -5.76 4.85
C GLY A 12 22.20 -4.33 4.34
N ILE A 13 21.62 -3.37 5.08
CA ILE A 13 21.66 -1.95 4.71
C ILE A 13 23.07 -1.46 5.06
N PRO A 14 23.87 -0.97 4.09
CA PRO A 14 25.21 -0.49 4.38
C PRO A 14 25.14 0.78 5.23
N VAL A 15 26.05 0.88 6.20
CA VAL A 15 26.16 2.03 7.11
C VAL A 15 27.50 2.71 6.89
N VAL A 16 27.48 4.03 6.73
CA VAL A 16 28.68 4.87 6.59
C VAL A 16 28.63 5.99 7.63
N LEU A 17 29.78 6.29 8.22
CA LEU A 17 29.95 7.38 9.19
C LEU A 17 30.34 8.67 8.45
N VAL A 18 29.79 9.80 8.88
CA VAL A 18 29.99 11.12 8.26
C VAL A 18 30.28 12.15 9.34
N GLU A 19 31.36 12.92 9.16
CA GLU A 19 31.72 14.03 10.04
C GLU A 19 31.74 15.35 9.26
N ASN A 20 30.63 16.09 9.34
CA ASN A 20 30.39 17.29 8.53
C ASN A 20 31.18 18.52 8.98
N SER A 21 31.75 18.51 10.20
CA SER A 21 32.48 19.65 10.74
C SER A 21 33.61 20.12 9.82
N GLY A 22 33.81 21.43 9.75
CA GLY A 22 34.98 22.03 9.12
C GLY A 22 36.28 21.74 9.88
N ARG A 23 36.18 21.30 11.14
CA ARG A 23 37.29 20.90 12.00
C ARG A 23 37.56 19.38 11.97
N CYS A 24 36.98 18.67 11.00
CA CYS A 24 37.25 17.25 10.82
C CYS A 24 38.76 17.05 10.57
N ASN A 25 39.34 16.05 11.22
CA ASN A 25 40.75 15.71 11.04
C ASN A 25 41.01 15.35 9.58
N LYS A 26 42.23 15.61 9.11
CA LYS A 26 42.63 15.31 7.74
C LYS A 26 43.88 14.43 7.69
N ASN A 27 44.01 13.63 6.64
CA ASN A 27 45.23 12.90 6.34
C ASN A 27 46.24 13.77 5.57
N GLU A 28 47.40 13.21 5.20
CA GLU A 28 48.44 13.89 4.42
C GLU A 28 47.95 14.34 3.02
N GLY A 29 46.92 13.69 2.49
CA GLY A 29 46.26 14.05 1.23
C GLY A 29 45.17 15.13 1.35
N ASP A 30 45.05 15.78 2.52
CA ASP A 30 44.01 16.78 2.83
C ASP A 30 42.56 16.22 2.81
N GLU A 31 42.40 14.89 2.89
CA GLU A 31 41.08 14.25 2.93
C GLU A 31 40.54 14.18 4.36
N LYS A 32 39.23 14.38 4.53
CA LYS A 32 38.56 14.26 5.84
C LYS A 32 38.54 12.81 6.34
N ILE A 33 39.16 12.56 7.47
CA ILE A 33 39.27 11.23 8.08
C ILE A 33 38.48 11.09 9.39
N LEU A 34 38.00 9.88 9.63
CA LEU A 34 37.38 9.47 10.89
C LEU A 34 38.43 8.97 11.90
N PRO A 35 38.07 8.73 13.18
CA PRO A 35 39.01 8.21 14.18
C PRO A 35 39.64 6.85 13.84
N ASN A 36 39.02 6.09 12.93
CA ASN A 36 39.55 4.82 12.42
C ASN A 36 40.49 5.00 11.21
N GLY A 37 40.80 6.24 10.81
CA GLY A 37 41.67 6.57 9.68
C GLY A 37 41.00 6.54 8.30
N VAL A 38 39.71 6.19 8.21
CA VAL A 38 39.00 6.11 6.93
C VAL A 38 38.67 7.52 6.42
N ALA A 39 39.05 7.79 5.16
CA ALA A 39 38.59 8.97 4.43
C ALA A 39 37.10 8.82 4.09
N TRP A 40 36.23 9.52 4.83
CA TRP A 40 34.80 9.19 4.82
C TRP A 40 34.07 9.66 3.57
N ILE A 41 34.53 10.73 2.91
CA ILE A 41 33.93 11.23 1.67
C ILE A 41 34.07 10.19 0.54
N PRO A 42 35.28 9.72 0.18
CA PRO A 42 35.41 8.69 -0.85
C PRO A 42 34.74 7.37 -0.44
N ASN A 43 34.78 7.00 0.84
CA ASN A 43 34.06 5.83 1.33
C ASN A 43 32.53 5.95 1.14
N LEU A 44 31.94 7.11 1.46
CA LEU A 44 30.52 7.39 1.24
C LEU A 44 30.14 7.28 -0.24
N VAL A 45 30.91 7.91 -1.12
CA VAL A 45 30.66 7.86 -2.56
C VAL A 45 30.80 6.43 -3.09
N SER A 46 31.81 5.68 -2.65
CA SER A 46 31.98 4.27 -2.99
C SER A 46 30.74 3.45 -2.60
N THR A 47 30.29 3.56 -1.35
CA THR A 47 29.09 2.84 -0.89
C THR A 47 27.83 3.26 -1.66
N ILE A 48 27.67 4.53 -2.01
CA ILE A 48 26.56 4.97 -2.88
C ILE A 48 26.64 4.27 -4.24
N THR A 49 27.81 4.24 -4.88
CA THR A 49 27.97 3.58 -6.18
C THR A 49 27.71 2.09 -6.11
N GLU A 50 28.14 1.41 -5.05
CA GLU A 50 27.84 0.00 -4.81
C GLU A 50 26.33 -0.25 -4.68
N VAL A 51 25.62 0.59 -3.92
CA VAL A 51 24.15 0.49 -3.77
C VAL A 51 23.42 0.76 -5.08
N VAL A 52 23.88 1.74 -5.86
CA VAL A 52 23.29 2.07 -7.17
C VAL A 52 23.52 0.94 -8.18
N LEU A 53 24.67 0.27 -8.13
CA LEU A 53 25.07 -0.78 -9.08
C LEU A 53 24.72 -2.20 -8.62
N ASN A 54 24.10 -2.40 -7.45
CA ASN A 54 23.80 -3.72 -6.88
C ASN A 54 22.70 -4.52 -7.62
N GLY A 55 22.17 -4.00 -8.73
CA GLY A 55 21.12 -4.65 -9.53
C GLY A 55 19.71 -4.55 -8.94
N SER A 56 19.53 -3.86 -7.81
CA SER A 56 18.20 -3.58 -7.26
C SER A 56 17.43 -2.62 -8.16
N LYS A 57 16.10 -2.77 -8.21
CA LYS A 57 15.26 -1.84 -8.97
C LYS A 57 15.24 -0.49 -8.28
N ALA A 58 15.58 0.57 -9.03
CA ALA A 58 15.42 1.93 -8.57
C ALA A 58 13.93 2.23 -8.26
N ILE A 59 13.69 3.08 -7.27
CA ILE A 59 12.35 3.53 -6.92
C ILE A 59 11.91 4.59 -7.96
N HIS A 60 11.11 4.17 -8.93
CA HIS A 60 10.48 5.09 -9.88
C HIS A 60 9.18 5.65 -9.28
N VAL A 61 9.24 6.88 -8.77
CA VAL A 61 8.09 7.56 -8.16
C VAL A 61 7.11 7.99 -9.24
N ASN A 62 5.93 7.38 -9.26
CA ASN A 62 4.83 7.77 -10.15
C ASN A 62 3.67 8.40 -9.35
N LYS A 63 2.78 9.11 -10.04
CA LYS A 63 1.59 9.76 -9.45
C LYS A 63 0.75 8.80 -8.60
N LYS A 64 0.62 7.53 -9.02
CA LYS A 64 -0.15 6.49 -8.32
C LYS A 64 0.48 6.06 -6.98
N MET A 65 1.81 6.14 -6.84
CA MET A 65 2.50 5.87 -5.58
C MET A 65 2.31 6.99 -4.56
N VAL A 66 2.18 8.24 -5.03
CA VAL A 66 2.00 9.43 -4.18
C VAL A 66 0.53 9.60 -3.77
N GLU A 67 -0.38 9.59 -4.74
CA GLU A 67 -1.81 9.83 -4.52
C GLU A 67 -2.56 8.58 -4.03
N GLY A 68 -1.94 7.42 -4.15
CA GLY A 68 -2.54 6.14 -3.83
C GLY A 68 -3.54 5.65 -4.89
N PRO A 69 -4.08 4.43 -4.72
CA PRO A 69 -5.05 3.87 -5.65
C PRO A 69 -6.40 4.61 -5.56
N ASN A 70 -6.89 5.12 -6.69
CA ASN A 70 -8.19 5.78 -6.78
C ASN A 70 -9.31 4.85 -6.29
N PRO A 71 -9.99 5.15 -5.17
CA PRO A 71 -11.05 4.29 -4.64
C PRO A 71 -12.25 4.20 -5.59
N ASN A 72 -12.48 5.21 -6.44
CA ASN A 72 -13.57 5.15 -7.42
C ASN A 72 -13.35 4.11 -8.52
N GLU A 73 -12.13 3.62 -8.73
CA GLU A 73 -11.87 2.52 -9.67
C GLU A 73 -12.12 1.14 -9.05
N LYS A 74 -12.15 1.04 -7.71
CA LYS A 74 -12.38 -0.22 -7.01
C LYS A 74 -13.84 -0.64 -7.17
N GLY A 75 -14.07 -1.79 -7.80
CA GLY A 75 -15.41 -2.36 -7.93
C GLY A 75 -16.27 -1.78 -9.06
N LYS A 76 -15.75 -0.87 -9.89
CA LYS A 76 -16.47 -0.37 -11.08
C LYS A 76 -16.95 -1.49 -12.00
N ILE A 77 -16.17 -2.56 -12.13
CA ILE A 77 -16.52 -3.74 -12.93
C ILE A 77 -17.73 -4.50 -12.36
N LEU A 78 -18.01 -4.35 -11.06
CA LEU A 78 -19.14 -5.00 -10.40
C LEU A 78 -20.45 -4.25 -10.63
N ILE A 79 -20.41 -2.97 -11.01
CA ILE A 79 -21.61 -2.16 -11.28
C ILE A 79 -22.51 -2.81 -12.35
N PRO A 80 -22.03 -3.14 -13.56
CA PRO A 80 -22.88 -3.78 -14.56
C PRO A 80 -23.35 -5.18 -14.12
N LEU A 81 -22.55 -5.92 -13.36
CA LEU A 81 -22.92 -7.24 -12.85
C LEU A 81 -24.07 -7.16 -11.83
N ILE A 82 -23.97 -6.23 -10.86
CA ILE A 82 -25.00 -6.00 -9.86
C ILE A 82 -26.27 -5.48 -10.55
N ALA A 83 -26.15 -4.56 -11.51
CA ALA A 83 -27.29 -4.05 -12.27
C ALA A 83 -28.01 -5.17 -13.05
N LEU A 84 -27.27 -6.11 -13.64
CA LEU A 84 -27.86 -7.26 -14.35
C LEU A 84 -28.61 -8.20 -13.40
N LEU A 85 -28.11 -8.39 -12.17
CA LEU A 85 -28.73 -9.25 -11.15
C LEU A 85 -29.96 -8.61 -10.50
N GLN A 86 -30.06 -7.27 -10.49
CA GLN A 86 -31.23 -6.57 -9.93
C GLN A 86 -32.53 -6.88 -10.68
N TYR A 87 -32.50 -6.93 -12.03
CA TYR A 87 -33.72 -7.15 -12.83
C TYR A 87 -34.44 -8.48 -12.51
N PRO A 88 -33.79 -9.67 -12.56
CA PRO A 88 -34.45 -10.92 -12.24
C PRO A 88 -34.83 -11.02 -10.75
N PHE A 89 -34.05 -10.43 -9.85
CA PHE A 89 -34.34 -10.45 -8.41
C PHE A 89 -35.63 -9.67 -8.09
N ILE A 90 -35.77 -8.45 -8.63
CA ILE A 90 -36.98 -7.64 -8.46
C ILE A 90 -38.19 -8.32 -9.10
N VAL A 91 -38.08 -8.74 -10.37
CA VAL A 91 -39.22 -9.29 -11.12
C VAL A 91 -39.66 -10.65 -10.61
N LYS A 92 -38.74 -11.56 -10.27
CA LYS A 92 -39.09 -12.93 -9.89
C LYS A 92 -39.34 -13.12 -8.40
N LEU A 93 -38.73 -12.31 -7.53
CA LEU A 93 -38.89 -12.47 -6.08
C LEU A 93 -39.83 -11.45 -5.48
N MET A 94 -39.62 -10.15 -5.76
CA MET A 94 -40.40 -9.08 -5.12
C MET A 94 -41.81 -8.95 -5.69
N VAL A 95 -41.96 -8.91 -7.02
CA VAL A 95 -43.29 -8.69 -7.64
C VAL A 95 -44.32 -9.77 -7.24
N PRO A 96 -44.00 -11.08 -7.23
CA PRO A 96 -44.96 -12.09 -6.79
C PRO A 96 -45.29 -12.01 -5.29
N ALA A 97 -44.31 -11.69 -4.45
CA ALA A 97 -44.52 -11.49 -3.01
C ALA A 97 -45.50 -10.33 -2.77
N ILE A 98 -45.27 -9.18 -3.41
CA ILE A 98 -46.16 -8.01 -3.33
C ILE A 98 -47.57 -8.37 -3.80
N LYS A 99 -47.73 -9.08 -4.92
CA LYS A 99 -49.05 -9.51 -5.43
C LYS A 99 -49.76 -10.45 -4.46
N LYS A 100 -49.02 -11.35 -3.80
CA LYS A 100 -49.56 -12.27 -2.79
C LYS A 100 -50.06 -11.50 -1.57
N ASP A 101 -49.31 -10.51 -1.12
CA ASP A 101 -49.67 -9.69 0.04
C ASP A 101 -50.93 -8.86 -0.24
N VAL A 102 -50.98 -8.18 -1.41
CA VAL A 102 -52.18 -7.43 -1.85
C VAL A 102 -53.42 -8.34 -1.97
N LYS A 103 -53.25 -9.57 -2.46
CA LYS A 103 -54.36 -10.55 -2.52
C LYS A 103 -54.82 -11.01 -1.13
N ASN A 104 -53.90 -11.15 -0.18
CA ASN A 104 -54.25 -11.55 1.18
C ASN A 104 -54.99 -10.43 1.91
N GLU A 105 -54.56 -9.17 1.77
CA GLU A 105 -55.25 -8.01 2.35
C GLU A 105 -56.67 -7.85 1.80
N SER A 106 -56.83 -7.93 0.47
CA SER A 106 -58.16 -7.89 -0.16
C SER A 106 -59.06 -9.07 0.21
N ARG A 107 -58.50 -10.25 0.50
CA ARG A 107 -59.26 -11.38 1.01
C ARG A 107 -59.69 -11.16 2.46
N LEU A 108 -58.84 -10.60 3.31
CA LEU A 108 -59.18 -10.30 4.70
C LEU A 108 -60.30 -9.25 4.79
N SER A 109 -60.23 -8.18 3.99
CA SER A 109 -61.28 -7.15 3.98
C SER A 109 -62.65 -7.66 3.49
N LEU A 110 -62.66 -8.68 2.62
CA LEU A 110 -63.91 -9.35 2.21
C LEU A 110 -64.48 -10.30 3.29
N VAL A 111 -63.64 -10.81 4.19
CA VAL A 111 -64.07 -11.72 5.28
C VAL A 111 -64.55 -10.92 6.50
N GLU A 112 -63.97 -9.75 6.77
CA GLU A 112 -64.41 -8.86 7.86
C GLU A 112 -65.62 -7.98 7.50
N GLY A 113 -66.06 -7.99 6.24
CA GLY A 113 -67.21 -7.22 5.74
C GLY A 113 -68.57 -7.95 5.77
N PHE A 114 -68.67 -9.10 6.46
CA PHE A 114 -69.90 -9.87 6.68
C PHE A 114 -70.28 -9.92 8.16
#